data_AF-A0A2V5PEE7-F1
#
_entry.id   AF-A0A2V5PEE7-F1
#
_cell.length_a   1.000
_cell.length_b   1.000
_cell.length_c   1.000
_cell.angle_alpha   90.00
_cell.angle_beta   90.00
_cell.angle_gamma   90.00
#
_symmetry.space_group_name_H-M   'P 1'
#
loop_
_entity.id
_entity.type
_entity.pdbx_description
1 polymer ?
#
loop_
_entity_poly.entity_id
_entity_poly.type
_entity_poly.pdbx_seq_one_letter_code
_entity_poly.pdbx_strand_id
1 'polypeptide(L)' 'DIGNAITNPNIDYATMAKAYGMFSVGPIENPADLGPALKRAIDVVKRGEPALVDVVSQPR' A
#
# COMPACT_ATOMS: atom_id res chain seq x y z
N ASP A 1 -0.32 -26.10 7.23
CA ASP A 1 -0.16 -24.67 6.91
C ASP A 1 -1.48 -24.03 6.59
N ILE A 2 -1.93 -23.15 7.48
CA ILE A 2 -3.16 -22.36 7.34
C ILE A 2 -2.76 -20.89 7.31
N GLY A 3 -2.79 -20.30 6.11
CA GLY A 3 -3.46 -19.02 5.90
C GLY A 3 -2.79 -17.70 6.28
N ASN A 4 -1.47 -17.52 6.19
CA ASN A 4 -0.85 -16.16 6.21
C ASN A 4 0.55 -16.08 5.54
N ALA A 5 1.01 -17.14 4.89
CA ALA A 5 2.32 -17.12 4.25
C ALA A 5 2.20 -16.58 2.81
N ILE A 6 2.39 -15.28 2.63
CA ILE A 6 2.68 -14.68 1.31
C ILE A 6 4.10 -15.13 0.94
N THR A 7 4.21 -16.33 0.38
CA THR A 7 5.48 -16.90 -0.07
C THR A 7 5.62 -16.61 -1.55
N ASN A 8 6.35 -15.53 -1.82
CA ASN A 8 7.11 -15.20 -3.02
C ASN A 8 6.57 -15.66 -4.41
N PRO A 9 6.29 -14.73 -5.34
CA PRO A 9 6.56 -13.29 -5.25
C PRO A 9 5.50 -12.54 -4.45
N ASN A 10 5.93 -11.50 -3.72
CA ASN A 10 5.01 -10.52 -3.15
C ASN A 10 4.16 -9.93 -4.28
N ILE A 11 2.84 -9.99 -4.13
CA ILE A 11 1.94 -9.32 -5.08
C ILE A 11 2.19 -7.81 -4.94
N ASP A 12 2.72 -7.20 -5.98
CA ASP A 12 2.91 -5.76 -6.06
C ASP A 12 1.56 -5.09 -6.36
N TYR A 13 0.75 -4.93 -5.32
CA TYR A 13 -0.55 -4.25 -5.40
C TYR A 13 -0.39 -2.78 -5.83
N ALA A 14 0.76 -2.17 -5.59
CA ALA A 14 1.04 -0.80 -5.99
C ALA A 14 1.17 -0.66 -7.51
N THR A 15 1.81 -1.61 -8.20
CA THR A 15 1.90 -1.64 -9.67
C THR A 15 0.52 -1.86 -10.31
N MET A 16 -0.32 -2.73 -9.73
CA MET A 16 -1.70 -2.92 -10.22
C MET A 16 -2.55 -1.65 -10.04
N ALA A 17 -2.44 -0.98 -8.90
CA ALA A 17 -3.15 0.28 -8.66
C ALA A 17 -2.72 1.40 -9.63
N LYS A 18 -1.42 1.52 -9.94
CA LYS A 18 -0.92 2.44 -10.97
C LYS A 18 -1.47 2.12 -12.35
N ALA A 19 -1.57 0.84 -12.71
CA ALA A 19 -2.10 0.41 -14.01
C ALA A 19 -3.58 0.81 -14.20
N TYR A 20 -4.34 0.94 -13.11
CA TYR A 20 -5.72 1.44 -13.13
C TYR A 20 -5.85 2.97 -12.94
N GLY A 21 -4.73 3.72 -12.94
CA GLY A 21 -4.72 5.17 -12.72
C GLY A 21 -4.99 5.59 -11.27
N MET A 22 -4.99 4.65 -10.33
CA MET A 22 -5.17 4.90 -8.91
C MET A 22 -3.84 5.26 -8.25
N PHE A 23 -3.85 6.29 -7.40
CA PHE A 23 -2.68 6.60 -6.57
C PHE A 23 -2.34 5.39 -5.70
N SER A 24 -1.07 4.99 -5.69
CA SER A 24 -0.58 3.94 -4.81
C SER A 24 0.79 4.25 -4.24
N VAL A 25 0.99 3.82 -3.00
CA VAL A 25 2.27 3.92 -2.29
C VAL A 25 2.51 2.64 -1.50
N GLY A 26 3.70 2.07 -1.66
CA GLY A 26 4.15 0.86 -0.98
C GLY A 26 4.88 -0.12 -1.92
N PRO A 27 5.30 -1.30 -1.41
CA PRO A 27 5.13 -1.73 -0.02
C PRO A 27 5.92 -0.86 0.98
N ILE A 28 5.28 -0.46 2.08
CA ILE A 28 5.90 0.30 3.17
C ILE A 28 6.40 -0.69 4.22
N GLU A 29 7.71 -0.84 4.34
CA GLU A 29 8.36 -1.71 5.31
C GLU A 29 8.88 -0.94 6.53
N ASN A 30 9.29 0.32 6.35
CA ASN A 30 9.75 1.17 7.44
C ASN A 30 8.57 1.95 8.06
N PRO A 31 8.26 1.76 9.35
CA PRO A 31 7.16 2.46 10.01
C PRO A 31 7.24 3.99 9.95
N ALA A 32 8.44 4.56 9.84
CA ALA A 32 8.63 6.01 9.75
C ALA A 32 8.04 6.61 8.45
N ASP A 33 7.94 5.81 7.39
CA ASP A 33 7.45 6.24 6.08
C ASP A 33 5.91 6.22 6.00
N LEU A 34 5.24 5.55 6.94
CA LEU A 34 3.78 5.41 6.97
C LEU A 34 3.07 6.77 7.16
N GLY A 35 3.54 7.58 8.10
CA GLY A 35 2.93 8.89 8.39
C GLY A 35 2.91 9.83 7.17
N PRO A 36 4.06 10.06 6.50
CA PRO A 36 4.11 10.80 5.24
C PRO A 36 3.26 10.19 4.12
N ALA A 37 3.23 8.86 3.99
CA ALA A 37 2.43 8.18 2.98
C ALA A 37 0.92 8.41 3.17
N LEU A 38 0.43 8.32 4.41
CA LEU A 38 -0.96 8.59 4.75
C LEU A 38 -1.36 10.05 4.45
N LYS A 39 -0.49 11.02 4.72
CA LYS A 39 -0.76 12.43 4.38
C LYS A 39 -1.01 12.61 2.88
N ARG A 40 -0.15 12.03 2.04
CA ARG A 40 -0.29 12.07 0.58
C ARG A 40 -1.56 11.37 0.10
N ALA A 41 -1.87 10.20 0.67
CA ALA A 41 -3.09 9.45 0.35
C ALA A 41 -4.36 10.24 0.70
N ILE A 42 -4.37 10.93 1.85
CA ILE A 42 -5.48 11.80 2.25
C ILE A 42 -5.66 12.95 1.26
N ASP A 43 -4.59 13.58 0.79
CA ASP A 43 -4.67 14.67 -0.19
C ASP A 43 -5.27 14.19 -1.52
N VAL A 44 -4.97 12.96 -1.93
CA VAL A 44 -5.56 12.32 -3.12
C VAL A 44 -7.06 12.08 -2.93
N VAL A 45 -7.45 11.46 -1.81
CA VAL A 45 -8.87 11.16 -1.51
C VAL A 45 -9.69 12.45 -1.41
N LYS A 46 -9.12 13.53 -0.87
CA LYS A 46 -9.78 14.85 -0.83
C LYS A 46 -10.03 15.47 -2.21
N ARG A 47 -9.26 15.08 -3.24
CA ARG A 47 -9.49 15.49 -4.63
C ARG A 47 -10.51 14.62 -5.36
N GLY A 48 -11.08 13.62 -4.70
CA GLY A 48 -12.09 12.71 -5.26
C GLY A 48 -11.49 11.49 -5.97
N GLU A 49 -10.19 11.27 -5.83
CA GLU A 49 -9.47 10.15 -6.44
C GLU A 49 -9.25 9.03 -5.41
N PRO A 50 -9.31 7.75 -5.80
CA PRO A 50 -9.00 6.64 -4.90
C PRO A 50 -7.49 6.56 -4.60
N ALA A 51 -7.13 6.00 -3.44
CA ALA A 51 -5.75 5.83 -2.98
C ALA A 51 -5.53 4.46 -2.31
N LEU A 52 -4.42 3.80 -2.65
CA LEU A 52 -3.96 2.55 -2.01
C LEU A 52 -2.65 2.79 -1.25
N VAL A 53 -2.62 2.33 -0.01
CA VAL A 53 -1.42 2.35 0.85
C VAL A 53 -1.11 0.91 1.23
N ASP A 54 -0.04 0.36 0.68
CA ASP A 54 0.41 -1.02 0.94
C ASP A 54 1.46 -1.01 2.07
N VAL A 55 1.18 -1.69 3.17
CA VAL A 55 1.98 -1.66 4.40
C VAL A 55 2.29 -3.08 4.83
N VAL A 56 3.58 -3.39 4.99
CA VAL A 56 4.03 -4.67 5.53
C VAL A 56 3.91 -4.61 7.05
N SER A 57 3.06 -5.47 7.61
CA SER A 57 2.86 -5.59 9.06
C SER A 57 3.41 -6.91 9.62
N GLN A 58 3.77 -6.92 10.89
CA GLN A 58 4.28 -8.13 11.55
C GLN A 58 3.16 -9.17 11.73
N PRO A 59 3.41 -10.47 11.47
CA PRO A 59 2.46 -11.54 11.81
C PRO A 59 2.20 -11.55 13.32
N ARG A 60 0.94 -11.80 13.73
CA ARG A 60 0.52 -11.84 15.14
C ARG A 60 0.37 -13.27 15.65
#